data_AF-A0A7D7QEM1-F1
#
_entry.id   AF-A0A7D7QEM1-F1
#
_cell.length_a   1.000
_cell.length_b   1.000
_cell.length_c   1.000
_cell.angle_alpha   90.00
_cell.angle_beta   90.00
_cell.angle_gamma   90.00
#
_symmetry.space_group_name_H-M   'P 1'
#
loop_
_entity.id
_entity.type
_entity.pdbx_description
1 polymer ?
#
loop_
_entity_poly.entity_id
_entity_poly.type
_entity_poly.pdbx_seq_one_letter_code
_entity_poly.pdbx_strand_id
1 'polypeptide(L)'
;MKNLTLVGIILLALAFLLYYMLPEFSMVKLFEPISLMGILAGIGIGLIIGGVVGYVSKGSALKEEQKRREYKQLLKEKAELEKIAAANAVNQNTTATQPLNRDKENTQNFY
;
A
#
# COMPACT_ATOMS: atom_id res chain seq x y z
N MET A 1 -2.68 -13.08 0.20
CA MET A 1 -2.64 -14.50 0.66
C MET A 1 -3.81 -15.36 0.20
N LYS A 2 -5.07 -14.91 0.23
CA LYS A 2 -6.27 -15.72 -0.10
C LYS A 2 -6.20 -16.55 -1.39
N ASN A 3 -5.73 -15.98 -2.50
CA ASN A 3 -5.75 -16.69 -3.80
C ASN A 3 -4.70 -17.80 -3.90
N LEU A 4 -3.53 -17.64 -3.28
CA LEU A 4 -2.48 -18.67 -3.32
C LEU A 4 -2.85 -19.87 -2.44
N THR A 5 -3.41 -19.60 -1.26
CA THR A 5 -3.93 -20.65 -0.37
C THR A 5 -5.08 -21.41 -1.02
N LEU A 6 -5.97 -20.71 -1.75
CA LEU A 6 -7.04 -21.34 -2.51
C LEU A 6 -6.50 -22.30 -3.59
N VAL A 7 -5.52 -21.85 -4.38
CA VAL A 7 -4.89 -22.69 -5.42
C VAL A 7 -4.23 -23.91 -4.80
N GLY A 8 -3.53 -23.75 -3.66
CA GLY A 8 -2.94 -24.87 -2.93
C GLY A 8 -3.97 -25.89 -2.45
N ILE A 9 -5.10 -25.43 -1.89
CA ILE A 9 -6.19 -26.31 -1.45
C ILE A 9 -6.81 -27.06 -2.63
N ILE A 10 -7.02 -26.40 -3.77
CA ILE A 10 -7.56 -27.02 -4.98
C ILE A 10 -6.62 -28.11 -5.51
N LEU A 11 -5.32 -27.83 -5.58
CA LEU A 11 -4.32 -28.82 -6.00
C LEU A 11 -4.26 -30.02 -5.06
N LEU A 12 -4.39 -29.80 -3.74
CA LEU A 12 -4.41 -30.87 -2.75
C LEU A 12 -5.67 -31.73 -2.87
N ALA A 13 -6.84 -31.11 -3.08
CA ALA A 13 -8.08 -31.83 -3.33
C ALA A 13 -8.01 -32.66 -4.63
N LEU A 14 -7.40 -32.11 -5.69
CA LEU A 14 -7.13 -32.84 -6.94
C LEU A 14 -6.22 -34.04 -6.72
N ALA A 15 -5.14 -33.90 -5.93
CA ALA A 15 -4.26 -35.03 -5.61
C ALA A 15 -5.01 -36.15 -4.86
N PHE A 16 -5.88 -35.78 -3.91
CA PHE A 16 -6.70 -36.74 -3.17
C PHE A 16 -7.73 -37.44 -4.06
N LEU A 17 -8.36 -36.69 -4.97
CA LEU A 17 -9.30 -37.23 -5.95
C LEU A 17 -8.62 -38.22 -6.90
N LEU A 18 -7.43 -37.87 -7.41
CA LEU A 18 -6.64 -38.74 -8.27
C LEU A 18 -6.22 -40.01 -7.54
N TYR A 19 -5.82 -39.91 -6.28
CA TYR A 19 -5.52 -41.08 -5.45
C TYR A 19 -6.73 -42.02 -5.31
N TYR A 20 -7.92 -41.47 -5.09
CA TYR A 20 -9.14 -42.27 -4.99
C TYR A 20 -9.51 -42.96 -6.33
N MET A 21 -9.26 -42.30 -7.47
CA MET A 21 -9.51 -42.88 -8.79
C MET A 21 -8.46 -43.87 -9.27
N LEU A 22 -7.27 -43.96 -8.66
CA LEU A 22 -6.21 -44.90 -9.04
C LEU A 22 -6.15 -46.09 -8.06
N PRO A 23 -6.93 -47.17 -8.29
CA PRO A 23 -6.97 -48.33 -7.38
C PRO A 23 -5.68 -49.17 -7.36
N GLU A 24 -4.81 -49.04 -8.36
CA GLU A 24 -3.51 -49.76 -8.42
C GLU A 24 -2.34 -48.97 -7.81
N PHE A 25 -2.62 -47.87 -7.12
CA PHE A 25 -1.58 -47.03 -6.56
C PHE A 25 -0.97 -47.69 -5.31
N SER A 26 0.28 -48.13 -5.41
CA SER A 26 1.05 -48.69 -4.30
C SER A 26 2.06 -47.68 -3.79
N MET A 27 2.31 -47.68 -2.47
CA MET A 27 3.34 -46.82 -1.85
C MET A 27 4.72 -47.03 -2.47
N VAL A 28 5.02 -48.23 -2.98
CA VAL A 28 6.31 -48.53 -3.63
C VAL A 28 6.50 -47.72 -4.91
N LYS A 29 5.42 -47.49 -5.69
CA LYS A 29 5.48 -46.72 -6.94
C LYS A 29 5.80 -45.23 -6.71
N LEU A 30 5.56 -44.70 -5.51
CA LEU A 30 5.93 -43.32 -5.16
C LEU A 30 7.44 -43.13 -5.03
N PHE A 31 8.14 -44.18 -4.58
CA PHE A 31 9.60 -44.17 -4.40
C PHE A 31 10.36 -44.59 -5.65
N GLU A 32 9.67 -44.95 -6.73
CA GLU A 32 10.32 -45.15 -8.02
C GLU A 32 10.98 -43.84 -8.47
N PRO A 33 12.17 -43.89 -9.09
CA PRO A 33 12.95 -42.70 -9.44
C PRO A 33 12.16 -41.66 -10.24
N ILE A 34 11.31 -42.10 -11.17
CA ILE A 34 10.51 -41.21 -12.02
C ILE A 34 9.43 -40.47 -11.22
N SER A 35 8.71 -41.19 -10.36
CA SER A 35 7.66 -40.64 -9.48
C SER A 35 8.27 -39.68 -8.47
N LEU A 36 9.38 -40.10 -7.84
CA LEU A 36 10.07 -39.31 -6.83
C LEU A 36 10.65 -38.03 -7.43
N MET A 37 11.22 -38.11 -8.63
CA MET A 37 11.68 -36.93 -9.37
C MET A 37 10.52 -35.97 -9.65
N GLY A 38 9.36 -36.47 -10.09
CA GLY A 38 8.17 -35.65 -10.30
C GLY A 38 7.68 -34.95 -9.04
N ILE A 39 7.65 -35.66 -7.91
CA ILE A 39 7.28 -35.11 -6.59
C ILE A 39 8.27 -34.02 -6.17
N LEU A 40 9.57 -34.30 -6.24
CA LEU A 40 10.63 -33.36 -5.86
C LEU A 40 10.63 -32.11 -6.74
N ALA A 41 10.44 -32.26 -8.05
CA ALA A 41 10.32 -31.14 -8.97
C ALA A 41 9.07 -30.30 -8.66
N GLY A 42 7.94 -30.95 -8.40
CA GLY A 42 6.71 -30.28 -7.99
C GLY A 42 6.87 -29.48 -6.69
N ILE A 43 7.52 -30.06 -5.67
CA ILE A 43 7.85 -29.38 -4.42
C ILE A 43 8.77 -28.19 -4.69
N GLY A 44 9.85 -28.38 -5.47
CA GLY A 44 10.81 -27.33 -5.78
C GLY A 44 10.17 -26.11 -6.46
N ILE A 45 9.37 -26.33 -7.51
CA ILE A 45 8.64 -25.27 -8.21
C ILE A 45 7.64 -24.60 -7.26
N GLY A 46 6.92 -25.41 -6.48
CA GLY A 46 5.95 -24.92 -5.49
C GLY A 46 6.59 -24.00 -4.44
N LEU A 47 7.79 -24.34 -3.95
CA LEU A 47 8.53 -23.54 -2.98
C LEU A 47 9.05 -22.24 -3.58
N ILE A 48 9.53 -22.23 -4.83
CA ILE A 48 9.99 -21.01 -5.51
C ILE A 48 8.81 -20.05 -5.69
N ILE A 49 7.73 -20.51 -6.31
CA ILE A 49 6.55 -19.66 -6.56
C ILE A 49 5.91 -19.25 -5.23
N GLY A 50 5.75 -20.19 -4.30
CA GLY A 50 5.20 -19.93 -2.97
C GLY A 50 6.05 -18.93 -2.17
N GLY A 51 7.37 -19.02 -2.26
CA GLY A 51 8.31 -18.11 -1.63
C GLY A 51 8.23 -16.69 -2.20
N VAL A 52 8.23 -16.55 -3.53
CA VAL A 52 8.10 -15.25 -4.19
C VAL A 52 6.75 -14.59 -3.88
N VAL A 53 5.65 -15.32 -4.06
CA VAL A 53 4.30 -14.79 -3.79
C VAL A 53 4.12 -14.50 -2.30
N GLY A 54 4.68 -15.33 -1.42
CA GLY A 54 4.69 -15.11 0.02
C GLY A 54 5.47 -13.85 0.42
N TYR A 55 6.65 -13.63 -0.16
CA TYR A 55 7.46 -12.44 0.06
C TYR A 55 6.75 -11.17 -0.41
N VAL A 56 6.18 -11.17 -1.62
CA VAL A 56 5.41 -10.03 -2.15
C VAL A 56 4.17 -9.74 -1.28
N SER A 57 3.47 -10.78 -0.82
CA SER A 57 2.30 -10.60 0.06
C SER A 57 2.66 -9.98 1.41
N LYS A 58 3.85 -10.26 1.97
CA LYS A 58 4.32 -9.62 3.22
C LYS A 58 4.87 -8.21 2.97
N GLY A 59 5.58 -7.99 1.87
CA GLY A 59 6.10 -6.67 1.48
C GLY A 59 4.99 -5.64 1.19
N SER A 60 3.87 -6.08 0.62
CA SER A 60 2.70 -5.20 0.41
C SER A 60 2.06 -4.76 1.73
N ALA A 61 1.97 -5.64 2.73
CA ALA A 61 1.40 -5.31 4.04
C ALA A 61 2.25 -4.25 4.76
N LEU A 62 3.58 -4.36 4.67
CA LEU A 62 4.48 -3.36 5.23
C LEU A 62 4.35 -1.99 4.53
N LYS A 63 4.20 -2.00 3.20
CA LYS A 63 3.97 -0.78 2.42
C LYS A 63 2.62 -0.13 2.72
N GLU A 64 1.57 -0.91 3.00
CA GLU A 64 0.27 -0.38 3.40
C GLU A 64 0.33 0.31 4.76
N GLU A 65 1.02 -0.27 5.75
CA GLU A 65 1.20 0.35 7.05
C GLU A 65 2.01 1.64 6.97
N GLN A 66 3.09 1.66 6.17
CA GLN A 66 3.89 2.86 5.92
C GLN A 66 3.05 3.95 5.24
N LYS A 67 2.34 3.61 4.15
CA LYS A 67 1.45 4.56 3.46
C LYS A 67 0.37 5.13 4.39
N ARG A 68 -0.19 4.32 5.28
CA ARG A 68 -1.22 4.77 6.22
C ARG A 68 -0.67 5.71 7.29
N ARG A 69 0.60 5.54 7.69
CA ARG A 69 1.30 6.45 8.61
C ARG A 69 1.65 7.77 7.92
N GLU A 70 2.21 7.71 6.72
CA GLU A 70 2.54 8.89 5.90
C GLU A 70 1.29 9.72 5.59
N TYR A 71 0.19 9.07 5.19
CA TYR A 71 -1.07 9.77 4.92
C TYR A 71 -1.61 10.53 6.16
N LYS A 72 -1.49 9.94 7.36
CA LYS A 72 -1.87 10.61 8.60
C LYS A 72 -0.97 11.80 8.94
N GLN A 73 0.33 11.72 8.64
CA GLN A 73 1.25 12.84 8.85
C GLN A 73 0.94 13.98 7.87
N LEU A 74 0.74 13.65 6.59
CA LEU A 74 0.37 14.62 5.55
C LEU A 74 -0.96 15.33 5.84
N LEU A 75 -1.96 14.63 6.40
CA LEU A 75 -3.21 15.26 6.83
C LEU A 75 -3.03 16.26 7.97
N LYS A 76 -2.14 15.97 8.93
CA LYS A 76 -1.82 16.91 10.01
C LYS A 76 -1.10 18.14 9.48
N GLU A 77 -0.12 17.93 8.61
CA GLU A 77 0.68 18.99 8.00
C GLU A 77 -0.19 19.90 7.10
N LYS A 78 -1.13 19.32 6.34
CA LYS A 78 -2.16 20.07 5.59
C LYS A 78 -3.00 20.97 6.50
N ALA A 79 -3.49 20.45 7.62
CA ALA A 79 -4.31 21.22 8.56
C ALA A 79 -3.51 22.36 9.23
N GLU A 80 -2.22 22.14 9.46
CA GLU A 80 -1.32 23.16 10.03
C GLU A 80 -1.00 24.26 9.01
N LEU A 81 -0.74 23.87 7.75
CA LEU A 81 -0.55 24.79 6.63
C LEU A 81 -1.80 25.63 6.35
N GLU A 82 -2.99 25.05 6.42
CA GLU A 82 -4.26 25.79 6.29
C GLU A 82 -4.44 26.82 7.41
N LYS A 83 -4.08 26.48 8.65
CA LYS A 83 -4.11 27.45 9.78
C LYS A 83 -3.12 28.59 9.58
N ILE A 84 -1.91 28.30 9.11
CA ILE A 84 -0.89 29.31 8.84
C ILE A 84 -1.34 30.20 7.66
N ALA A 85 -1.91 29.62 6.60
CA ALA A 85 -2.44 30.37 5.47
C ALA A 85 -3.62 31.27 5.88
N ALA A 86 -4.54 30.77 6.70
CA ALA A 86 -5.65 31.56 7.23
C ALA A 86 -5.17 32.71 8.13
N ALA A 87 -4.19 32.46 9.00
CA ALA A 87 -3.59 33.51 9.83
C ALA A 87 -2.87 34.59 9.00
N ASN A 88 -2.16 34.19 7.95
CA ASN A 88 -1.48 35.13 7.04
C ASN A 88 -2.46 35.94 6.19
N ALA A 89 -3.58 35.35 5.75
CA ALA A 89 -4.64 36.07 5.04
C ALA A 89 -5.34 37.11 5.92
N VAL A 90 -5.53 36.81 7.21
CA VAL A 90 -6.08 37.77 8.20
C VAL A 90 -5.11 38.94 8.43
N ASN A 91 -3.81 38.68 8.52
CA ASN A 91 -2.79 39.73 8.72
C ASN A 91 -2.65 40.67 7.51
N GLN A 92 -2.84 40.18 6.28
CA GLN A 92 -2.83 41.02 5.08
C GLN A 92 -4.05 41.97 5.03
N ASN A 93 -5.22 41.55 5.52
CA ASN A 93 -6.39 42.42 5.59
C ASN A 93 -6.26 43.54 6.63
N THR A 94 -5.55 43.34 7.73
CA THR A 94 -5.36 44.38 8.77
C THR A 94 -4.39 45.49 8.34
N THR A 95 -3.56 45.24 7.31
CA THR A 95 -2.59 46.24 6.81
C THR A 95 -3.19 47.14 5.71
N ALA A 96 -4.36 46.78 5.16
CA ALA A 96 -5.05 47.55 4.11
C ALA A 96 -6.01 48.64 4.64
N THR A 97 -6.19 48.75 5.96
CA THR A 97 -7.03 49.78 6.58
C THR A 97 -6.25 50.61 7.60
N GLN A 98 -5.26 51.37 7.14
CA GLN A 98 -4.84 52.61 7.81
C GLN A 98 -5.41 53.79 7.03
N PRO A 99 -6.29 54.62 7.63
CA PRO A 99 -6.78 55.81 6.96
C PRO A 99 -5.62 56.80 6.79
N LEU A 100 -5.26 57.07 5.54
CA LEU A 100 -4.44 58.21 5.13
C LEU A 100 -5.19 59.50 5.47
N ASN A 101 -5.09 59.96 6.72
CA ASN A 101 -5.38 61.35 7.07
C ASN A 101 -4.03 62.08 7.13
N ARG A 102 -3.65 62.65 5.99
CA ARG A 102 -2.56 63.63 5.91
C ARG A 102 -3.21 64.93 5.49
N ASP A 103 -3.28 65.82 6.46
CA ASP A 103 -3.95 67.11 6.42
C ASP A 103 -3.60 67.91 5.16
N LYS A 104 -4.63 68.38 4.46
CA LYS A 104 -4.52 69.41 3.45
C LYS A 104 -4.39 70.74 4.18
N GLU A 105 -3.17 71.20 4.44
CA GLU A 105 -2.95 72.60 4.80
C GLU A 105 -2.13 73.32 3.73
N ASN A 106 -2.76 74.37 3.20
CA ASN A 106 -2.18 75.56 2.61
C ASN A 106 -1.67 75.48 1.16
N THR A 107 -2.58 75.75 0.23
CA THR A 107 -2.25 76.56 -0.95
C THR A 107 -3.31 77.62 -1.18
N GLN A 108 -2.81 78.84 -1.47
CA GLN A 108 -3.48 80.00 -2.06
C GLN A 108 -3.92 81.12 -1.10
N ASN A 109 -3.09 82.16 -1.02
CA ASN A 109 -3.53 83.54 -1.22
C ASN A 109 -2.48 84.28 -2.06
N PHE A 110 -2.79 84.48 -3.34
CA PHE A 110 -2.19 85.48 -4.21
C PHE A 110 -3.25 86.56 -4.44
N TYR A 111 -2.98 87.76 -3.91
CA TYR A 111 -3.24 89.13 -4.42
C TYR A 111 -3.33 90.11 -3.25
#